data_AF-A0A423UEY5-F1
#
_entry.id   AF-A0A423UEY5-F1
#
_cell.length_a   1.000
_cell.length_b   1.000
_cell.length_c   1.000
_cell.angle_alpha   90.00
_cell.angle_beta   90.00
_cell.angle_gamma   90.00
#
_symmetry.space_group_name_H-M   'P 1'
#
loop_
_entity.id
_entity.type
_entity.pdbx_description
1 polymer ?
#
loop_
_entity_poly.entity_id
_entity_poly.type
_entity_poly.pdbx_seq_one_letter_code
_entity_poly.pdbx_strand_id
1 'polypeptide(L)'
;MAIVLIVAGQWLFAMMIGSGMLGMAIPLISRVMRDRASRRTEAARTETDPPPNNATAVNALDSPHLEALLNLDADDDPLLWRDLIRHWLGPRTLAVPVAVSRHGPFTLDLHRQGPHAVVAGTTGSGKSVLLQSWCMALATLNPPDRVRFVFLDFKGGSTFQPLAALPHVVGNVCDLNLAHAARALLALECELTRRERRLVDEEVSHIDGLREAEPELIVVIDEFHALKDQLPDYIGRLIRVASLGRSLGMHIIACTQNPIGQINADMKANMSLKLCLRVLDAMQSHEMLGDACAGLLSPQTPGAAFCSDGEGMTGIRCCAIRNPTPLLRAVALAHRFMDLPTVEPLFTAPLPTSITRDAAFERTGADDRTRAAGREGTPAGAERRDPSNTTEPEGRRPMPSPPFALGDDGVTWFLATLPTHHGNVAIIGPHGRGKSTLLHRLDAELRRYGIIPDWPMRESPPVDSDQPRHDAPAVFGNLPHHDDRENHPDTPGNRAPDTRRIWLVDDADELLDPLSAQPRAHALQEALRKPGITVIFAARTSRHVRIPDHCSTRVVFTTGDRATDLSDGIPSSLLGTLGTEGHRTPGRAVFLHEGASHAIQCFS
;
A
#
# COMPACT_ATOMS: atom_id res chain seq x y z
N MET A 1 49.88 -42.33 11.50
CA MET A 1 48.71 -42.88 12.24
C MET A 1 48.07 -44.07 11.52
N ALA A 2 47.63 -43.93 10.26
CA ALA A 2 47.04 -45.05 9.49
C ALA A 2 47.98 -46.27 9.35
N ILE A 3 49.28 -46.05 9.12
CA ILE A 3 50.29 -47.13 9.01
C ILE A 3 50.44 -47.92 10.33
N VAL A 4 50.34 -47.25 11.48
CA VAL A 4 50.42 -47.89 12.80
C VAL A 4 49.18 -48.76 13.07
N LEU A 5 48.00 -48.30 12.65
CA LEU A 5 46.74 -49.03 12.78
C LEU A 5 46.67 -50.27 11.87
N ILE A 6 47.31 -50.22 10.70
CA ILE A 6 47.44 -51.34 9.77
C ILE A 6 48.34 -52.44 10.37
N VAL A 7 49.47 -52.07 10.96
CA VAL A 7 50.40 -53.01 11.61
C VAL A 7 49.75 -53.66 12.84
N ALA A 8 48.84 -52.96 13.53
CA ALA A 8 48.11 -53.46 14.68
C ALA A 8 46.85 -54.30 14.32
N GLY A 9 46.59 -54.58 13.04
CA GLY A 9 45.48 -55.43 12.60
C GLY A 9 44.09 -54.77 12.66
N GLN A 10 44.01 -53.44 12.88
CA GLN A 10 42.75 -52.69 12.95
C GLN A 10 42.37 -52.11 11.58
N TRP A 11 42.11 -52.99 10.63
CA TRP A 11 41.89 -52.66 9.21
C TRP A 11 40.68 -51.74 8.96
N LEU A 12 39.62 -51.88 9.76
CA LEU A 12 38.38 -51.09 9.61
C LEU A 12 38.59 -49.60 9.93
N PHE A 13 39.37 -49.29 10.98
CA PHE A 13 39.71 -47.91 11.34
C PHE A 13 40.71 -47.28 10.37
N ALA A 14 41.65 -48.07 9.84
CA ALA A 14 42.58 -47.62 8.81
C ALA A 14 41.85 -47.22 7.52
N MET A 15 40.83 -47.98 7.11
CA MET A 15 40.00 -47.67 5.94
C MET A 15 39.17 -46.40 6.14
N MET A 16 38.60 -46.20 7.34
CA MET A 16 37.85 -44.99 7.66
C MET A 16 38.72 -43.73 7.58
N ILE A 17 39.94 -43.77 8.12
CA ILE A 17 40.89 -42.65 8.06
C ILE A 17 41.39 -42.44 6.62
N GLY A 18 41.63 -43.51 5.86
CA GLY A 18 42.04 -43.41 4.46
C GLY A 18 41.00 -42.72 3.56
N SER A 19 39.72 -43.01 3.76
CA SER A 19 38.63 -42.36 3.01
C SER A 19 38.53 -40.85 3.29
N GLY A 20 38.77 -40.43 4.53
CA GLY A 20 38.81 -39.01 4.91
C GLY A 20 39.98 -38.25 4.28
N MET A 21 41.14 -38.88 4.15
CA MET A 21 42.30 -38.25 3.49
C MET A 21 42.11 -38.10 1.97
N LEU A 22 41.45 -39.07 1.32
CA LEU A 22 41.05 -38.97 -0.09
C LEU A 22 40.02 -37.84 -0.31
N GLY A 23 39.04 -37.70 0.60
CA GLY A 23 38.06 -36.62 0.57
C GLY A 23 38.66 -35.21 0.70
N MET A 24 39.78 -35.05 1.42
CA MET A 24 40.50 -33.76 1.53
C MET A 24 41.49 -33.50 0.39
N ALA A 25 42.03 -34.55 -0.24
CA ALA A 25 42.99 -34.41 -1.33
C ALA A 25 42.34 -33.91 -2.64
N ILE A 26 41.10 -34.31 -2.92
CA ILE A 26 40.37 -33.93 -4.14
C ILE A 26 40.16 -32.41 -4.26
N PRO A 27 39.64 -31.69 -3.24
CA PRO A 27 39.51 -30.24 -3.32
C PRO A 27 40.87 -29.53 -3.39
N LEU A 28 41.91 -30.04 -2.71
CA LEU A 28 43.26 -29.45 -2.73
C LEU A 28 43.93 -29.58 -4.11
N ILE A 29 43.84 -30.75 -4.74
CA ILE A 29 44.33 -31.00 -6.10
C ILE A 29 43.55 -30.17 -7.11
N SER A 30 42.22 -30.03 -6.95
CA SER A 30 41.40 -29.16 -7.79
C SER A 30 41.79 -27.67 -7.66
N ARG A 31 42.22 -27.24 -6.47
CA ARG A 31 42.67 -25.87 -6.19
C ARG A 31 44.03 -25.61 -6.81
N VAL A 32 44.97 -26.55 -6.69
CA VAL A 32 46.31 -26.47 -7.30
C VAL A 32 46.24 -26.56 -8.83
N MET A 33 45.33 -27.35 -9.38
CA MET A 33 45.08 -27.41 -10.83
C MET A 33 44.44 -26.13 -11.35
N ARG A 34 43.49 -25.53 -10.61
CA ARG A 34 42.95 -24.19 -10.93
C ARG A 34 44.02 -23.10 -10.84
N ASP A 35 44.88 -23.16 -9.84
CA ASP A 35 45.96 -22.18 -9.64
C ASP A 35 47.06 -22.32 -10.72
N ARG A 36 47.29 -23.53 -11.24
CA ARG A 36 48.18 -23.73 -12.41
C ARG A 36 47.52 -23.33 -13.73
N ALA A 37 46.21 -23.51 -13.87
CA ALA A 37 45.46 -23.03 -15.03
C ALA A 37 45.36 -21.50 -15.06
N SER A 38 45.14 -20.84 -13.91
CA SER A 38 45.18 -19.38 -13.79
C SER A 38 46.58 -18.84 -14.09
N ARG A 39 47.65 -19.43 -13.53
CA ARG A 39 49.03 -19.02 -13.82
C ARG A 39 49.47 -19.23 -15.26
N ARG A 40 49.01 -20.29 -15.94
CA ARG A 40 49.24 -20.47 -17.39
C ARG A 40 48.46 -19.46 -18.24
N THR A 41 47.29 -19.04 -17.76
CA THR A 41 46.49 -17.99 -18.42
C THR A 41 47.07 -16.59 -18.14
N GLU A 42 47.68 -16.36 -16.98
CA GLU A 42 48.39 -15.13 -16.61
C GLU A 42 49.72 -14.97 -17.34
N ALA A 43 50.52 -16.03 -17.47
CA ALA A 43 51.80 -15.97 -18.19
C ALA A 43 51.66 -15.69 -19.69
N ALA A 44 50.48 -15.96 -20.28
CA ALA A 44 50.14 -15.60 -21.65
C ALA A 44 49.54 -14.19 -21.79
N ARG A 45 49.26 -13.48 -20.69
CA ARG A 45 48.62 -12.14 -20.66
C ARG A 45 49.60 -10.99 -20.39
N THR A 46 50.90 -11.27 -20.32
CA THR A 46 51.93 -10.28 -19.99
C THR A 46 52.32 -9.31 -21.12
N GLU A 47 51.58 -9.27 -22.22
CA GLU A 47 51.69 -8.20 -23.23
C GLU A 47 50.29 -7.67 -23.57
N THR A 48 50.05 -6.40 -23.19
CA THR A 48 49.13 -5.42 -23.81
C THR A 48 47.65 -5.29 -23.41
N ASP A 49 47.15 -5.78 -22.26
CA ASP A 49 45.83 -5.30 -21.78
C ASP A 49 45.69 -5.23 -20.24
N PRO A 50 45.11 -4.16 -19.67
CA PRO A 50 44.78 -4.09 -18.24
C PRO A 50 43.76 -5.17 -17.84
N PRO A 51 43.74 -5.60 -16.56
CA PRO A 51 42.84 -6.65 -16.12
C PRO A 51 41.37 -6.27 -16.38
N PRO A 52 40.53 -7.27 -16.72
CA PRO A 52 39.19 -7.11 -17.31
C PRO A 52 38.17 -6.33 -16.47
N ASN A 53 38.48 -6.12 -15.19
CA ASN A 53 37.60 -5.53 -14.17
C ASN A 53 38.25 -4.33 -13.47
N ASN A 54 39.20 -3.62 -14.10
CA ASN A 54 39.73 -2.40 -13.49
C ASN A 54 38.84 -1.19 -13.79
N ALA A 55 38.79 -0.24 -12.86
CA ALA A 55 37.93 0.95 -12.97
C ALA A 55 38.23 1.78 -14.22
N THR A 56 39.48 1.81 -14.69
CA THR A 56 39.89 2.53 -15.90
C THR A 56 39.17 2.01 -17.15
N ALA A 57 39.08 0.69 -17.34
CA ALA A 57 38.35 0.12 -18.47
C ALA A 57 36.86 0.45 -18.42
N VAL A 58 36.26 0.41 -17.22
CA VAL A 58 34.83 0.76 -17.05
C VAL A 58 34.57 2.24 -17.33
N ASN A 59 35.48 3.11 -16.90
CA ASN A 59 35.38 4.55 -17.16
C ASN A 59 35.47 4.89 -18.67
N ALA A 60 36.12 4.03 -19.47
CA ALA A 60 36.27 4.21 -20.91
C ALA A 60 35.07 3.67 -21.73
N LEU A 61 34.10 3.01 -21.10
CA LEU A 61 32.91 2.51 -21.78
C LEU A 61 31.98 3.68 -22.18
N ASP A 62 31.63 3.73 -23.46
CA ASP A 62 30.57 4.61 -23.96
C ASP A 62 29.20 4.17 -23.43
N SER A 63 28.30 5.13 -23.21
CA SER A 63 26.93 4.86 -22.76
C SER A 63 25.94 5.28 -23.83
N PRO A 64 25.35 4.34 -24.60
CA PRO A 64 24.21 4.68 -25.44
C PRO A 64 22.99 5.02 -24.56
N HIS A 65 21.99 5.64 -25.17
CA HIS A 65 20.70 5.84 -24.52
C HIS A 65 19.95 4.51 -24.36
N LEU A 66 19.06 4.43 -23.38
CA LEU A 66 18.30 3.20 -23.10
C LEU A 66 17.45 2.78 -24.32
N GLU A 67 16.88 3.75 -25.02
CA GLU A 67 16.07 3.57 -26.22
C GLU A 67 16.82 2.76 -27.28
N ALA A 68 18.07 3.13 -27.57
CA ALA A 68 18.93 2.41 -28.50
C ALA A 68 19.19 0.97 -28.06
N LEU A 69 19.41 0.77 -26.75
CA LEU A 69 19.67 -0.55 -26.18
C LEU A 69 18.47 -1.49 -26.27
N LEU A 70 17.25 -0.92 -26.22
CA LEU A 70 15.99 -1.64 -26.36
C LEU A 70 15.53 -1.79 -27.81
N ASN A 71 16.31 -1.30 -28.79
CA ASN A 71 15.90 -1.17 -30.19
C ASN A 71 14.60 -0.36 -30.36
N LEU A 72 14.45 0.69 -29.55
CA LEU A 72 13.32 1.62 -29.50
C LEU A 72 13.74 3.02 -29.98
N ASP A 73 14.82 3.13 -30.76
CA ASP A 73 15.30 4.40 -31.30
C ASP A 73 14.27 4.99 -32.27
N ALA A 74 13.50 5.92 -31.72
CA ALA A 74 12.38 6.57 -32.35
C ALA A 74 12.38 8.02 -31.88
N ASP A 75 13.28 8.83 -32.42
CA ASP A 75 13.10 10.28 -32.34
C ASP A 75 11.78 10.61 -33.06
N ASP A 76 10.78 11.02 -32.28
CA ASP A 76 9.44 11.41 -32.71
C ASP A 76 8.57 10.34 -33.42
N ASP A 77 8.79 9.02 -33.23
CA ASP A 77 7.87 8.01 -33.79
C ASP A 77 6.52 7.99 -33.01
N PRO A 78 5.40 8.42 -33.62
CA PRO A 78 4.09 8.34 -32.96
C PRO A 78 3.60 6.89 -32.78
N LEU A 79 4.26 5.91 -33.43
CA LEU A 79 3.88 4.50 -33.43
C LEU A 79 4.74 3.64 -32.48
N LEU A 80 5.63 4.23 -31.69
CA LEU A 80 6.48 3.53 -30.71
C LEU A 80 5.72 2.55 -29.80
N TRP A 81 4.46 2.86 -29.46
CA TRP A 81 3.59 1.98 -28.69
C TRP A 81 3.34 0.61 -29.34
N ARG A 82 3.44 0.49 -30.68
CA ARG A 82 3.31 -0.77 -31.41
C ARG A 82 4.49 -1.69 -31.16
N ASP A 83 5.70 -1.13 -31.02
CA ASP A 83 6.89 -1.89 -30.64
C ASP A 83 6.80 -2.43 -29.23
N LEU A 84 6.30 -1.61 -28.30
CA LEU A 84 6.01 -2.06 -26.94
C LEU A 84 4.99 -3.21 -26.94
N ILE A 85 3.92 -3.13 -27.72
CA ILE A 85 2.96 -4.25 -27.84
C ILE A 85 3.64 -5.51 -28.37
N ARG A 86 4.53 -5.40 -29.37
CA ARG A 86 5.28 -6.56 -29.87
C ARG A 86 6.09 -7.22 -28.76
N HIS A 87 6.73 -6.42 -27.90
CA HIS A 87 7.41 -6.94 -26.72
C HIS A 87 6.42 -7.56 -25.71
N TRP A 88 5.30 -6.89 -25.44
CA TRP A 88 4.30 -7.34 -24.46
C TRP A 88 3.58 -8.63 -24.86
N LEU A 89 3.45 -8.91 -26.16
CA LEU A 89 2.94 -10.18 -26.68
C LEU A 89 3.94 -11.34 -26.52
N GLY A 90 5.23 -11.03 -26.30
CA GLY A 90 6.25 -12.02 -25.94
C GLY A 90 6.03 -12.60 -24.53
N PRO A 91 6.92 -13.51 -24.07
CA PRO A 91 6.87 -14.02 -22.70
C PRO A 91 7.26 -12.94 -21.67
N ARG A 92 6.81 -13.09 -20.42
CA ARG A 92 7.26 -12.25 -19.30
C ARG A 92 8.79 -12.38 -19.15
N THR A 93 9.48 -11.26 -18.95
CA THR A 93 10.92 -11.25 -18.69
C THR A 93 11.29 -10.21 -17.63
N LEU A 94 12.07 -10.63 -16.63
CA LEU A 94 12.77 -9.71 -15.73
C LEU A 94 14.23 -9.50 -16.16
N ALA A 95 14.63 -10.10 -17.27
CA ALA A 95 15.92 -9.91 -17.93
C ALA A 95 15.81 -8.71 -18.87
N VAL A 96 16.32 -7.55 -18.44
CA VAL A 96 16.24 -6.30 -19.19
C VAL A 96 17.61 -5.66 -19.42
N PRO A 97 17.90 -5.19 -20.63
CA PRO A 97 19.16 -4.53 -20.91
C PRO A 97 19.10 -3.09 -20.38
N VAL A 98 20.08 -2.72 -19.55
CA VAL A 98 20.11 -1.40 -18.88
C VAL A 98 21.50 -0.75 -18.90
N ALA A 99 22.49 -1.48 -19.38
CA ALA A 99 23.88 -1.06 -19.36
C ALA A 99 24.63 -1.68 -20.55
N VAL A 100 25.86 -1.26 -20.74
CA VAL A 100 26.82 -1.94 -21.60
C VAL A 100 28.03 -2.39 -20.80
N SER A 101 28.62 -3.49 -21.21
CA SER A 101 29.91 -3.98 -20.74
C SER A 101 30.90 -3.97 -21.91
N ARG A 102 32.15 -4.32 -21.64
CA ARG A 102 33.14 -4.58 -22.71
C ARG A 102 32.73 -5.65 -23.72
N HIS A 103 31.71 -6.46 -23.41
CA HIS A 103 31.18 -7.51 -24.27
C HIS A 103 29.89 -7.08 -25.01
N GLY A 104 29.50 -5.81 -24.92
CA GLY A 104 28.26 -5.28 -25.50
C GLY A 104 27.14 -5.12 -24.46
N PRO A 105 25.86 -5.11 -24.89
CA PRO A 105 24.69 -4.94 -24.01
C PRO A 105 24.73 -5.85 -22.78
N PHE A 106 24.53 -5.25 -21.62
CA PHE A 106 24.49 -5.93 -20.33
C PHE A 106 23.06 -5.95 -19.79
N THR A 107 22.59 -7.16 -19.49
CA THR A 107 21.23 -7.44 -19.03
C THR A 107 21.24 -7.71 -17.54
N LEU A 108 20.34 -7.05 -16.81
CA LEU A 108 20.01 -7.40 -15.43
C LEU A 108 18.80 -8.33 -15.42
N ASP A 109 18.88 -9.40 -14.65
CA ASP A 109 17.85 -10.43 -14.55
C ASP A 109 17.56 -10.75 -13.09
N LEU A 110 16.44 -10.23 -12.58
CA LEU A 110 16.02 -10.47 -11.19
C LEU A 110 15.58 -11.92 -10.92
N HIS A 111 15.21 -12.69 -11.94
CA HIS A 111 14.87 -14.11 -11.74
C HIS A 111 16.13 -14.95 -11.56
N ARG A 112 17.14 -14.71 -12.42
CA ARG A 112 18.35 -15.52 -12.47
C ARG A 112 19.46 -15.05 -11.53
N GLN A 113 19.73 -13.75 -11.49
CA GLN A 113 20.87 -13.18 -10.75
C GLN A 113 20.56 -12.94 -9.27
N GLY A 114 19.28 -12.85 -8.92
CA GLY A 114 18.84 -12.73 -7.53
C GLY A 114 17.47 -12.08 -7.43
N PRO A 115 16.52 -12.68 -6.69
CA PRO A 115 15.16 -12.13 -6.55
C PRO A 115 15.17 -10.72 -5.96
N HIS A 116 16.25 -10.35 -5.27
CA HIS A 116 16.43 -9.03 -4.70
C HIS A 116 17.81 -8.47 -5.11
N ALA A 117 17.89 -7.16 -5.22
CA ALA A 117 19.08 -6.45 -5.61
C ALA A 117 19.45 -5.35 -4.60
N VAL A 118 20.75 -5.10 -4.47
CA VAL A 118 21.30 -3.97 -3.73
C VAL A 118 21.98 -3.02 -4.70
N VAL A 119 21.66 -1.73 -4.60
CA VAL A 119 22.30 -0.68 -5.39
C VAL A 119 22.98 0.34 -4.47
N ALA A 120 24.30 0.44 -4.56
CA ALA A 120 25.09 1.40 -3.81
C ALA A 120 25.67 2.48 -4.73
N GLY A 121 25.65 3.74 -4.30
CA GLY A 121 26.27 4.82 -5.06
C GLY A 121 26.08 6.19 -4.43
N THR A 122 27.15 6.96 -4.38
CA THR A 122 27.15 8.34 -3.83
C THR A 122 26.34 9.30 -4.70
N THR A 123 26.03 10.49 -4.16
CA THR A 123 25.39 11.56 -4.94
C THR A 123 26.15 11.85 -6.24
N GLY A 124 25.42 11.99 -7.35
CA GLY A 124 25.99 12.23 -8.67
C GLY A 124 26.70 11.01 -9.29
N SER A 125 26.64 9.82 -8.68
CA SER A 125 27.18 8.58 -9.28
C SER A 125 26.32 8.04 -10.43
N GLY A 126 25.08 8.49 -10.58
CA GLY A 126 24.11 7.98 -11.56
C GLY A 126 23.09 6.98 -11.01
N LYS A 127 23.03 6.77 -9.68
CA LYS A 127 22.08 5.83 -9.03
C LYS A 127 20.63 6.05 -9.44
N SER A 128 20.10 7.26 -9.28
CA SER A 128 18.71 7.58 -9.65
C SER A 128 18.43 7.36 -11.14
N VAL A 129 19.40 7.68 -12.01
CA VAL A 129 19.29 7.46 -13.46
C VAL A 129 19.26 5.97 -13.79
N LEU A 130 20.10 5.15 -13.14
CA LEU A 130 20.05 3.69 -13.28
C LEU A 130 18.68 3.13 -12.85
N LEU A 131 18.15 3.58 -11.71
CA LEU A 131 16.84 3.10 -11.21
C LEU A 131 15.71 3.47 -12.18
N GLN A 132 15.72 4.69 -12.71
CA GLN A 132 14.76 5.11 -13.73
C GLN A 132 14.88 4.25 -15.00
N SER A 133 16.10 4.07 -15.52
CA SER A 133 16.35 3.27 -16.72
C SER A 133 15.94 1.81 -16.53
N TRP A 134 16.21 1.22 -15.36
CA TRP A 134 15.86 -0.17 -15.06
C TRP A 134 14.34 -0.36 -15.00
N CYS A 135 13.63 0.50 -14.29
CA CYS A 135 12.17 0.43 -14.20
C CYS A 135 11.50 0.69 -15.56
N MET A 136 12.04 1.64 -16.34
CA MET A 136 11.54 1.91 -17.70
C MET A 136 11.79 0.73 -18.64
N ALA A 137 12.96 0.08 -18.60
CA ALA A 137 13.24 -1.11 -19.39
C ALA A 137 12.27 -2.27 -19.06
N LEU A 138 11.98 -2.46 -17.77
CA LEU A 138 10.97 -3.43 -17.32
C LEU A 138 9.56 -3.09 -17.83
N ALA A 139 9.15 -1.82 -17.75
CA ALA A 139 7.82 -1.36 -18.18
C ALA A 139 7.62 -1.36 -19.71
N THR A 140 8.69 -1.16 -20.48
CA THR A 140 8.66 -1.19 -21.95
C THR A 140 8.63 -2.63 -22.48
N LEU A 141 9.27 -3.57 -21.78
CA LEU A 141 9.29 -4.98 -22.18
C LEU A 141 8.13 -5.80 -21.62
N ASN A 142 7.46 -5.34 -20.57
CA ASN A 142 6.34 -6.07 -19.95
C ASN A 142 5.10 -5.17 -19.76
N PRO A 143 3.88 -5.70 -19.96
CA PRO A 143 2.63 -5.03 -19.61
C PRO A 143 2.38 -5.00 -18.08
N PRO A 144 1.49 -4.11 -17.58
CA PRO A 144 1.23 -3.92 -16.14
C PRO A 144 0.47 -5.06 -15.44
N ASP A 145 -0.13 -5.98 -16.19
CA ASP A 145 -0.67 -7.24 -15.70
C ASP A 145 0.42 -8.30 -15.47
N ARG A 146 1.68 -8.04 -15.89
CA ARG A 146 2.84 -8.92 -15.67
C ARG A 146 3.92 -8.36 -14.77
N VAL A 147 4.11 -7.04 -14.75
CA VAL A 147 5.08 -6.37 -13.86
C VAL A 147 4.43 -5.15 -13.24
N ARG A 148 4.58 -4.99 -11.93
CA ARG A 148 4.08 -3.85 -11.17
C ARG A 148 5.18 -3.24 -10.31
N PHE A 149 5.07 -1.95 -10.03
CA PHE A 149 6.04 -1.21 -9.22
C PHE A 149 5.43 -0.64 -7.95
N VAL A 150 6.19 -0.72 -6.87
CA VAL A 150 6.02 0.10 -5.67
C VAL A 150 7.30 0.90 -5.47
N PHE A 151 7.17 2.23 -5.44
CA PHE A 151 8.29 3.14 -5.22
C PHE A 151 8.24 3.73 -3.81
N LEU A 152 9.35 3.63 -3.09
CA LEU A 152 9.55 4.29 -1.79
C LEU A 152 10.78 5.20 -1.91
N ASP A 153 10.56 6.51 -2.02
CA ASP A 153 11.60 7.54 -2.13
C ASP A 153 11.71 8.34 -0.82
N PHE A 154 12.76 8.07 -0.04
CA PHE A 154 13.01 8.73 1.23
C PHE A 154 13.86 10.02 1.11
N LYS A 155 14.17 10.52 -0.11
CA LYS A 155 14.98 11.73 -0.29
C LYS A 155 14.49 12.62 -1.46
N GLY A 156 13.79 13.69 -1.12
CA GLY A 156 13.52 14.81 -2.05
C GLY A 156 12.69 14.44 -3.29
N GLY A 157 11.96 13.31 -3.23
CA GLY A 157 10.76 13.02 -4.01
C GLY A 157 10.88 13.02 -5.54
N SER A 158 12.10 12.99 -6.09
CA SER A 158 12.32 13.25 -7.52
C SER A 158 12.86 12.06 -8.30
N THR A 159 13.35 10.99 -7.65
CA THR A 159 13.91 9.85 -8.38
C THR A 159 12.82 9.16 -9.20
N PHE A 160 11.65 8.90 -8.63
CA PHE A 160 10.58 8.15 -9.33
C PHE A 160 9.44 9.01 -9.84
N GLN A 161 9.44 10.32 -9.59
CA GLN A 161 8.39 11.24 -10.05
C GLN A 161 8.14 11.17 -11.57
N PRO A 162 9.16 11.05 -12.44
CA PRO A 162 8.93 10.85 -13.88
C PRO A 162 8.21 9.53 -14.22
N LEU A 163 8.35 8.50 -13.38
CA LEU A 163 7.79 7.17 -13.62
C LEU A 163 6.44 6.93 -12.92
N ALA A 164 6.05 7.80 -11.99
CA ALA A 164 4.83 7.65 -11.19
C ALA A 164 3.54 7.59 -12.03
N ALA A 165 3.58 8.07 -13.28
CA ALA A 165 2.44 8.03 -14.21
C ALA A 165 2.34 6.74 -15.04
N LEU A 166 3.29 5.80 -14.89
CA LEU A 166 3.21 4.50 -15.56
C LEU A 166 2.00 3.70 -15.04
N PRO A 167 1.25 3.01 -15.92
CA PRO A 167 0.13 2.14 -15.50
C PRO A 167 0.58 0.94 -14.66
N HIS A 168 1.88 0.65 -14.64
CA HIS A 168 2.51 -0.39 -13.81
C HIS A 168 2.61 -0.01 -12.33
N VAL A 169 2.51 1.28 -11.98
CA VAL A 169 2.77 1.76 -10.62
C VAL A 169 1.53 1.56 -9.76
N VAL A 170 1.63 0.70 -8.75
CA VAL A 170 0.56 0.43 -7.78
C VAL A 170 0.80 1.08 -6.42
N GLY A 171 1.92 1.77 -6.25
CA GLY A 171 2.20 2.51 -5.03
C GLY A 171 3.40 3.42 -5.20
N ASN A 172 3.30 4.65 -4.70
CA ASN A 172 4.40 5.61 -4.72
C ASN A 172 4.39 6.47 -3.45
N VAL A 173 5.45 6.37 -2.66
CA VAL A 173 5.67 7.17 -1.46
C VAL A 173 6.84 8.12 -1.72
N CYS A 174 6.56 9.43 -1.69
CA CYS A 174 7.56 10.48 -1.81
C CYS A 174 7.68 11.28 -0.50
N ASP A 175 8.83 11.93 -0.30
CA ASP A 175 9.06 13.00 0.68
C ASP A 175 8.84 12.66 2.17
N LEU A 176 9.38 11.52 2.63
CA LEU A 176 9.51 11.22 4.06
C LEU A 176 8.18 11.22 4.85
N ASN A 177 7.03 11.04 4.18
CA ASN A 177 5.78 10.83 4.90
C ASN A 177 5.80 9.45 5.57
N LEU A 178 6.23 9.42 6.84
CA LEU A 178 6.36 8.20 7.63
C LEU A 178 5.07 7.40 7.73
N ALA A 179 3.93 8.07 7.86
CA ALA A 179 2.63 7.40 7.91
C ALA A 179 2.31 6.71 6.58
N HIS A 180 2.65 7.34 5.45
CA HIS A 180 2.46 6.76 4.13
C HIS A 180 3.44 5.59 3.88
N ALA A 181 4.70 5.73 4.30
CA ALA A 181 5.69 4.66 4.22
C ALA A 181 5.32 3.45 5.08
N ALA A 182 4.91 3.65 6.34
CA ALA A 182 4.46 2.57 7.23
C ALA A 182 3.25 1.83 6.64
N ARG A 183 2.29 2.56 6.07
CA ARG A 183 1.17 1.99 5.31
C ARG A 183 1.64 1.14 4.14
N ALA A 184 2.55 1.64 3.31
CA ALA A 184 3.07 0.89 2.18
C ALA A 184 3.74 -0.43 2.61
N LEU A 185 4.50 -0.41 3.71
CA LEU A 185 5.13 -1.62 4.26
C LEU A 185 4.12 -2.63 4.80
N LEU A 186 3.04 -2.16 5.44
CA LEU A 186 1.93 -3.01 5.84
C LEU A 186 1.24 -3.62 4.62
N ALA A 187 1.00 -2.84 3.57
CA ALA A 187 0.40 -3.29 2.32
C ALA A 187 1.21 -4.42 1.65
N LEU A 188 2.54 -4.26 1.61
CA LEU A 188 3.45 -5.26 1.07
C LEU A 188 3.41 -6.58 1.87
N GLU A 189 3.26 -6.51 3.19
CA GLU A 189 3.11 -7.70 4.03
C GLU A 189 1.75 -8.39 3.83
N CYS A 190 0.67 -7.62 3.70
CA CYS A 190 -0.64 -8.13 3.36
C CYS A 190 -0.63 -8.83 1.99
N GLU A 191 0.03 -8.24 0.99
CA GLU A 191 0.18 -8.82 -0.34
C GLU A 191 0.99 -10.11 -0.32
N LEU A 192 2.10 -10.13 0.42
CA LEU A 192 2.89 -11.35 0.64
C LEU A 192 2.01 -12.47 1.21
N THR A 193 1.24 -12.15 2.25
CA THR A 193 0.34 -13.12 2.90
C THR A 193 -0.79 -13.58 1.96
N ARG A 194 -1.32 -12.68 1.13
CA ARG A 194 -2.34 -13.02 0.12
C ARG A 194 -1.78 -14.00 -0.92
N ARG A 195 -0.58 -13.74 -1.43
CA ARG A 195 0.10 -14.61 -2.40
C ARG A 195 0.43 -15.98 -1.79
N GLU A 196 0.93 -16.03 -0.56
CA GLU A 196 1.17 -17.29 0.16
C GLU A 196 -0.09 -18.15 0.23
N ARG A 197 -1.22 -17.56 0.63
CA ARG A 197 -2.51 -18.26 0.69
C ARG A 197 -2.93 -18.79 -0.68
N ARG A 198 -2.82 -17.98 -1.74
CA ARG A 198 -3.13 -18.43 -3.11
C ARG A 198 -2.28 -19.62 -3.56
N LEU A 199 -0.98 -19.60 -3.28
CA LEU A 199 -0.09 -20.74 -3.60
C LEU A 199 -0.54 -22.02 -2.89
N VAL A 200 -0.94 -21.91 -1.61
CA VAL A 200 -1.46 -23.04 -0.83
C VAL A 200 -2.80 -23.53 -1.39
N ASP A 201 -3.73 -22.62 -1.68
CA ASP A 201 -5.07 -22.94 -2.18
C ASP A 201 -5.04 -23.63 -3.55
N GLU A 202 -4.06 -23.29 -4.40
CA GLU A 202 -3.85 -23.91 -5.72
C GLU A 202 -2.79 -25.03 -5.71
N GLU A 203 -2.25 -25.39 -4.54
CA GLU A 203 -1.26 -26.46 -4.34
C GLU A 203 0.03 -26.31 -5.18
N VAL A 204 0.51 -25.09 -5.38
CA VAL A 204 1.71 -24.77 -6.15
C VAL A 204 2.79 -24.13 -5.29
N SER A 205 4.06 -24.36 -5.63
CA SER A 205 5.21 -23.84 -4.86
C SER A 205 5.73 -22.49 -5.36
N HIS A 206 5.31 -22.06 -6.55
CA HIS A 206 5.77 -20.83 -7.21
C HIS A 206 4.60 -20.11 -7.89
N ILE A 207 4.69 -18.79 -7.94
CA ILE A 207 3.71 -17.91 -8.59
C ILE A 207 3.45 -18.24 -10.06
N ASP A 208 4.45 -18.79 -10.75
CA ASP A 208 4.36 -19.24 -12.14
C ASP A 208 3.46 -20.46 -12.33
N GLY A 209 3.17 -21.19 -11.25
CA GLY A 209 2.28 -22.35 -11.26
C GLY A 209 0.80 -22.00 -11.11
N LEU A 210 0.47 -20.75 -10.75
CA LEU A 210 -0.93 -20.33 -10.56
C LEU A 210 -1.70 -20.40 -11.88
N ARG A 211 -2.98 -20.80 -11.80
CA ARG A 211 -3.88 -20.86 -12.96
C ARG A 211 -4.10 -19.48 -13.57
N GLU A 212 -4.28 -18.49 -12.72
CA GLU A 212 -4.32 -17.08 -13.08
C GLU A 212 -2.95 -16.46 -12.81
N ALA A 213 -2.27 -16.04 -13.86
CA ALA A 213 -0.97 -15.42 -13.74
C ALA A 213 -1.05 -14.15 -12.90
N GLU A 214 -0.19 -14.07 -11.90
CA GLU A 214 -0.02 -12.87 -11.08
C GLU A 214 1.21 -12.08 -11.55
N PRO A 215 1.16 -10.74 -11.50
CA PRO A 215 2.30 -9.91 -11.87
C PRO A 215 3.43 -9.98 -10.84
N GLU A 216 4.65 -9.89 -11.35
CA GLU A 216 5.85 -9.65 -10.56
C GLU A 216 5.74 -8.27 -9.91
N LEU A 217 5.95 -8.20 -8.60
CA LEU A 217 5.90 -6.94 -7.84
C LEU A 217 7.32 -6.50 -7.51
N ILE A 218 7.77 -5.42 -8.17
CA ILE A 218 9.09 -4.84 -7.97
C ILE A 218 8.98 -3.68 -6.99
N VAL A 219 9.51 -3.87 -5.78
CA VAL A 219 9.57 -2.84 -4.72
C VAL A 219 10.92 -2.16 -4.79
N VAL A 220 10.95 -0.88 -5.16
CA VAL A 220 12.19 -0.10 -5.23
C VAL A 220 12.24 0.88 -4.07
N ILE A 221 13.27 0.75 -3.24
CA ILE A 221 13.46 1.54 -2.03
C ILE A 221 14.69 2.40 -2.21
N ASP A 222 14.50 3.69 -2.49
CA ASP A 222 15.60 4.64 -2.55
C ASP A 222 15.94 5.20 -1.17
N GLU A 223 17.22 5.19 -0.82
CA GLU A 223 17.74 5.50 0.52
C GLU A 223 17.19 4.59 1.64
N PHE A 224 17.37 3.27 1.49
CA PHE A 224 16.96 2.24 2.44
C PHE A 224 17.34 2.50 3.90
N HIS A 225 18.47 3.18 4.17
CA HIS A 225 18.86 3.54 5.54
C HIS A 225 17.91 4.52 6.21
N ALA A 226 17.36 5.49 5.48
CA ALA A 226 16.40 6.43 6.04
C ALA A 226 15.16 5.68 6.57
N LEU A 227 14.73 4.65 5.83
CA LEU A 227 13.67 3.77 6.27
C LEU A 227 14.04 3.01 7.55
N LYS A 228 15.25 2.42 7.62
CA LYS A 228 15.74 1.69 8.80
C LYS A 228 15.77 2.57 10.05
N ASP A 229 16.20 3.81 9.90
CA ASP A 229 16.34 4.74 11.03
C ASP A 229 14.99 5.29 11.50
N GLN A 230 14.06 5.54 10.58
CA GLN A 230 12.79 6.19 10.89
C GLN A 230 11.65 5.20 11.18
N LEU A 231 11.72 3.98 10.63
CA LEU A 231 10.72 2.91 10.79
C LEU A 231 11.39 1.56 11.15
N PRO A 232 12.19 1.48 12.22
CA PRO A 232 12.94 0.27 12.58
C PRO A 232 12.03 -0.94 12.84
N ASP A 233 10.85 -0.72 13.44
CA ASP A 233 9.87 -1.76 13.75
C ASP A 233 9.29 -2.44 12.50
N TYR A 234 9.42 -1.81 11.32
CA TYR A 234 8.89 -2.32 10.05
C TYR A 234 9.93 -3.08 9.22
N ILE A 235 11.21 -3.03 9.61
CA ILE A 235 12.29 -3.71 8.87
C ILE A 235 12.10 -5.23 8.85
N GLY A 236 11.55 -5.81 9.93
CA GLY A 236 11.21 -7.23 9.98
C GLY A 236 10.26 -7.67 8.86
N ARG A 237 9.33 -6.80 8.45
CA ARG A 237 8.39 -7.08 7.36
C ARG A 237 9.10 -7.17 6.01
N LEU A 238 10.06 -6.28 5.76
CA LEU A 238 10.88 -6.33 4.55
C LEU A 238 11.84 -7.51 4.52
N ILE A 239 12.38 -7.92 5.67
CA ILE A 239 13.19 -9.15 5.77
C ILE A 239 12.36 -10.36 5.36
N ARG A 240 11.10 -10.44 5.81
CA ARG A 240 10.17 -11.51 5.42
C ARG A 240 9.91 -11.51 3.90
N VAL A 241 9.68 -10.33 3.31
CA VAL A 241 9.56 -10.20 1.84
C VAL A 241 10.85 -10.62 1.13
N ALA A 242 12.02 -10.24 1.64
CA ALA A 242 13.30 -10.67 1.05
C ALA A 242 13.54 -12.18 1.14
N SER A 243 12.94 -12.85 2.13
CA SER A 243 13.16 -14.28 2.38
C SER A 243 12.21 -15.15 1.56
N LEU A 244 10.97 -14.71 1.37
CA LEU A 244 9.91 -15.48 0.71
C LEU A 244 9.55 -14.94 -0.69
N GLY A 245 10.02 -13.74 -1.03
CA GLY A 245 9.58 -13.01 -2.21
C GLY A 245 9.85 -13.75 -3.52
N ARG A 246 10.92 -14.55 -3.60
CA ARG A 246 11.27 -15.31 -4.81
C ARG A 246 10.16 -16.22 -5.31
N SER A 247 9.55 -17.02 -4.44
CA SER A 247 8.48 -17.95 -4.84
C SER A 247 7.16 -17.21 -5.08
N LEU A 248 7.01 -16.04 -4.46
CA LEU A 248 5.81 -15.21 -4.51
C LEU A 248 5.88 -14.11 -5.57
N GLY A 249 6.91 -14.07 -6.42
CA GLY A 249 7.11 -13.04 -7.44
C GLY A 249 7.17 -11.62 -6.88
N MET A 250 7.78 -11.45 -5.69
CA MET A 250 8.01 -10.16 -5.06
C MET A 250 9.52 -9.91 -5.00
N HIS A 251 9.96 -8.80 -5.58
CA HIS A 251 11.36 -8.44 -5.73
C HIS A 251 11.64 -7.12 -5.01
N ILE A 252 12.82 -7.00 -4.41
CA ILE A 252 13.22 -5.78 -3.67
C ILE A 252 14.49 -5.27 -4.31
N ILE A 253 14.49 -4.00 -4.72
CA ILE A 253 15.68 -3.26 -5.13
C ILE A 253 15.95 -2.24 -4.02
N ALA A 254 16.89 -2.55 -3.13
CA ALA A 254 17.25 -1.71 -1.99
C ALA A 254 18.45 -0.83 -2.35
N CYS A 255 18.29 0.48 -2.24
CA CYS A 255 19.30 1.44 -2.68
C CYS A 255 19.87 2.26 -1.52
N THR A 256 21.15 2.59 -1.59
CA THR A 256 21.83 3.36 -0.54
C THR A 256 22.95 4.24 -1.10
N GLN A 257 23.14 5.42 -0.51
CA GLN A 257 24.33 6.24 -0.73
C GLN A 257 25.57 5.79 0.04
N ASN A 258 25.41 5.09 1.18
CA ASN A 258 26.51 4.62 2.00
C ASN A 258 26.32 3.13 2.37
N PRO A 259 27.05 2.21 1.75
CA PRO A 259 26.83 0.78 1.94
C PRO A 259 27.10 0.24 3.36
N ILE A 260 27.91 0.93 4.16
CA ILE A 260 28.43 0.41 5.43
C ILE A 260 27.34 0.37 6.50
N GLY A 261 27.04 -0.84 7.00
CA GLY A 261 26.11 -1.05 8.13
C GLY A 261 24.63 -0.75 7.85
N GLN A 262 24.29 -0.36 6.62
CA GLN A 262 22.93 0.08 6.28
C GLN A 262 21.97 -1.07 5.95
N ILE A 263 22.47 -2.15 5.35
CA ILE A 263 21.67 -3.32 5.00
C ILE A 263 21.91 -4.43 6.01
N ASN A 264 20.83 -4.99 6.57
CA ASN A 264 20.88 -6.10 7.51
C ASN A 264 21.54 -7.34 6.85
N ALA A 265 22.34 -8.10 7.61
CA ALA A 265 22.96 -9.34 7.16
C ALA A 265 21.94 -10.34 6.57
N ASP A 266 20.76 -10.47 7.18
CA ASP A 266 19.70 -11.36 6.69
C ASP A 266 19.15 -10.91 5.32
N MET A 267 19.05 -9.59 5.10
CA MET A 267 18.67 -9.06 3.79
C MET A 267 19.79 -9.27 2.76
N LYS A 268 21.05 -9.00 3.14
CA LYS A 268 22.21 -9.22 2.27
C LYS A 268 22.33 -10.69 1.84
N ALA A 269 22.02 -11.64 2.72
CA ALA A 269 22.04 -13.07 2.41
C ALA A 269 21.03 -13.45 1.32
N ASN A 270 19.91 -12.72 1.22
CA ASN A 270 18.88 -12.92 0.21
C ASN A 270 19.03 -12.00 -1.03
N MET A 271 20.07 -11.15 -1.06
CA MET A 271 20.33 -10.18 -2.13
C MET A 271 21.65 -10.51 -2.83
N SER A 272 21.61 -11.45 -3.77
CA SER A 272 22.79 -11.88 -4.54
C SER A 272 23.20 -10.87 -5.61
N LEU A 273 22.26 -10.13 -6.20
CA LEU A 273 22.55 -9.12 -7.21
C LEU A 273 22.98 -7.79 -6.55
N LYS A 274 24.22 -7.38 -6.78
CA LYS A 274 24.81 -6.16 -6.21
C LYS A 274 25.34 -5.26 -7.32
N LEU A 275 24.85 -4.04 -7.36
CA LEU A 275 25.28 -3.00 -8.27
C LEU A 275 25.95 -1.89 -7.46
N CYS A 276 27.26 -1.72 -7.63
CA CYS A 276 28.03 -0.69 -6.95
C CYS A 276 28.49 0.35 -7.98
N LEU A 277 27.83 1.49 -8.00
CA LEU A 277 28.31 2.68 -8.70
C LEU A 277 29.44 3.32 -7.87
N ARG A 278 29.94 4.47 -8.31
CA ARG A 278 30.96 5.22 -7.59
C ARG A 278 30.58 5.47 -6.12
N VAL A 279 31.41 4.94 -5.22
CA VAL A 279 31.36 5.15 -3.76
C VAL A 279 32.48 6.09 -3.29
N LEU A 280 32.50 6.49 -2.02
CA LEU A 280 33.49 7.45 -1.51
C LEU A 280 34.89 6.86 -1.42
N ASP A 281 35.00 5.60 -1.01
CA ASP A 281 36.28 4.96 -0.74
C ASP A 281 36.28 3.44 -1.03
N ALA A 282 37.47 2.85 -0.92
CA ALA A 282 37.69 1.42 -1.12
C ALA A 282 36.98 0.54 -0.08
N MET A 283 36.78 1.04 1.14
CA MET A 283 36.15 0.28 2.23
C MET A 283 34.66 0.08 1.95
N GLN A 284 33.96 1.14 1.49
CA GLN A 284 32.58 1.06 1.03
C GLN A 284 32.42 0.10 -0.15
N SER A 285 33.36 0.11 -1.09
CA SER A 285 33.37 -0.84 -2.21
C SER A 285 33.54 -2.27 -1.71
N HIS A 286 34.47 -2.50 -0.78
CA HIS A 286 34.75 -3.83 -0.24
C HIS A 286 33.55 -4.40 0.53
N GLU A 287 32.85 -3.58 1.29
CA GLU A 287 31.62 -4.00 2.00
C GLU A 287 30.52 -4.49 1.05
N MET A 288 30.42 -3.91 -0.16
CA MET A 288 29.43 -4.32 -1.16
C MET A 288 29.91 -5.50 -1.99
N LEU A 289 31.10 -5.37 -2.60
CA LEU A 289 31.58 -6.25 -3.65
C LEU A 289 32.65 -7.25 -3.19
N GLY A 290 33.24 -7.06 -2.02
CA GLY A 290 34.46 -7.76 -1.59
C GLY A 290 35.73 -7.26 -2.28
N ASP A 291 35.67 -6.14 -3.02
CA ASP A 291 36.77 -5.55 -3.79
C ASP A 291 36.73 -4.01 -3.72
N ALA A 292 37.86 -3.34 -3.93
CA ALA A 292 37.99 -1.87 -3.87
C ALA A 292 37.59 -1.13 -5.16
N CYS A 293 37.29 -1.86 -6.25
CA CYS A 293 37.13 -1.34 -7.60
C CYS A 293 36.12 -0.19 -7.76
N ALA A 294 34.98 -0.21 -7.07
CA ALA A 294 33.96 0.84 -7.21
C ALA A 294 34.38 2.18 -6.58
N GLY A 295 35.31 2.15 -5.61
CA GLY A 295 35.92 3.35 -5.04
C GLY A 295 36.90 4.05 -5.98
N LEU A 296 37.31 3.38 -7.07
CA LEU A 296 38.24 3.90 -8.08
C LEU A 296 37.52 4.44 -9.33
N LEU A 297 36.19 4.37 -9.38
CA LEU A 297 35.39 4.89 -10.49
C LEU A 297 35.47 6.43 -10.55
N SER A 298 35.58 6.98 -11.77
CA SER A 298 35.78 8.42 -11.94
C SER A 298 34.50 9.22 -11.65
N PRO A 299 34.59 10.37 -10.96
CA PRO A 299 33.47 11.30 -10.82
C PRO A 299 32.95 11.85 -12.15
N GLN A 300 33.78 11.86 -13.19
CA GLN A 300 33.41 12.37 -14.52
C GLN A 300 32.60 11.36 -15.34
N THR A 301 32.45 10.13 -14.85
CA THR A 301 31.75 9.04 -15.52
C THR A 301 30.56 8.55 -14.69
N PRO A 302 29.51 9.36 -14.50
CA PRO A 302 28.29 8.92 -13.81
C PRO A 302 27.62 7.77 -14.59
N GLY A 303 27.14 6.75 -13.90
CA GLY A 303 26.61 5.51 -14.48
C GLY A 303 27.66 4.40 -14.64
N ALA A 304 28.95 4.67 -14.41
CA ALA A 304 29.94 3.60 -14.32
C ALA A 304 29.69 2.81 -13.02
N ALA A 305 29.71 1.48 -13.12
CA ALA A 305 29.39 0.60 -12.00
C ALA A 305 30.08 -0.76 -12.14
N PHE A 306 30.13 -1.50 -11.04
CA PHE A 306 30.42 -2.93 -11.04
C PHE A 306 29.17 -3.70 -10.60
N CYS A 307 28.82 -4.72 -11.38
CA CYS A 307 27.75 -5.66 -11.07
C CYS A 307 28.37 -6.96 -10.56
N SER A 308 27.88 -7.46 -9.43
CA SER A 308 28.21 -8.78 -8.89
C SER A 308 26.92 -9.57 -8.71
N ASP A 309 26.83 -10.77 -9.30
CA ASP A 309 25.68 -11.67 -9.21
C ASP A 309 25.96 -12.90 -8.33
N GLY A 310 27.06 -12.87 -7.56
CA GLY A 310 27.52 -13.97 -6.72
C GLY A 310 28.40 -15.00 -7.45
N GLU A 311 28.33 -15.09 -8.78
CA GLU A 311 29.20 -15.96 -9.58
C GLU A 311 30.43 -15.20 -10.10
N GLY A 312 30.23 -13.94 -10.50
CA GLY A 312 31.29 -13.10 -11.03
C GLY A 312 31.04 -11.62 -10.80
N MET A 313 32.06 -10.83 -11.14
CA MET A 313 31.97 -9.38 -11.14
C MET A 313 32.22 -8.86 -12.55
N THR A 314 31.37 -7.96 -13.02
CA THR A 314 31.45 -7.36 -14.35
C THR A 314 31.40 -5.84 -14.23
N GLY A 315 32.38 -5.17 -14.84
CA GLY A 315 32.34 -3.72 -15.01
C GLY A 315 31.35 -3.30 -16.09
N ILE A 316 30.48 -2.36 -15.78
CA ILE A 316 29.38 -1.93 -16.64
C ILE A 316 29.23 -0.41 -16.67
N ARG A 317 28.61 0.09 -17.73
CA ARG A 317 28.22 1.48 -17.94
C ARG A 317 26.72 1.54 -18.12
N CYS A 318 26.01 2.07 -17.12
CA CYS A 318 24.57 2.21 -17.13
C CYS A 318 24.13 3.20 -18.22
N CYS A 319 23.04 2.86 -18.91
CA CYS A 319 22.41 3.68 -19.92
C CYS A 319 21.42 4.64 -19.26
N ALA A 320 21.32 5.85 -19.80
CA ALA A 320 20.35 6.85 -19.36
C ALA A 320 19.21 6.94 -20.39
N ILE A 321 18.00 7.19 -19.91
CA ILE A 321 16.87 7.56 -20.76
C ILE A 321 17.17 8.94 -21.37
N ARG A 322 17.05 9.09 -22.70
CA ARG A 322 17.23 10.40 -23.35
C ARG A 322 16.09 11.34 -22.99
N ASN A 323 14.86 10.88 -23.17
CA ASN A 323 13.65 11.61 -22.82
C ASN A 323 12.57 10.60 -22.37
N PRO A 324 12.11 10.64 -21.11
CA PRO A 324 11.11 9.69 -20.64
C PRO A 324 9.72 9.91 -21.28
N THR A 325 9.42 11.10 -21.80
CA THR A 325 8.06 11.47 -22.24
C THR A 325 7.51 10.60 -23.37
N PRO A 326 8.25 10.34 -24.48
CA PRO A 326 7.77 9.45 -25.54
C PRO A 326 7.53 8.02 -25.04
N LEU A 327 8.42 7.48 -24.21
CA LEU A 327 8.26 6.14 -23.63
C LEU A 327 7.04 6.05 -22.73
N LEU A 328 6.83 7.03 -21.84
CA LEU A 328 5.65 7.11 -20.97
C LEU A 328 4.35 7.16 -21.79
N ARG A 329 4.32 7.98 -22.84
CA ARG A 329 3.17 8.07 -23.76
C ARG A 329 2.95 6.75 -24.50
N ALA A 330 4.03 6.12 -24.97
CA ALA A 330 3.95 4.85 -25.68
C ALA A 330 3.41 3.73 -24.78
N VAL A 331 3.88 3.64 -23.54
CA VAL A 331 3.35 2.70 -22.53
C VAL A 331 1.87 2.95 -22.27
N ALA A 332 1.46 4.21 -22.06
CA ALA A 332 0.05 4.55 -21.81
C ALA A 332 -0.85 4.23 -23.01
N LEU A 333 -0.37 4.45 -24.24
CA LEU A 333 -1.08 4.09 -25.46
C LEU A 333 -1.20 2.59 -25.64
N ALA A 334 -0.11 1.84 -25.44
CA ALA A 334 -0.10 0.38 -25.51
C ALA A 334 -1.06 -0.23 -24.47
N HIS A 335 -1.06 0.28 -23.24
CA HIS A 335 -1.98 -0.14 -22.18
C HIS A 335 -3.45 0.02 -22.58
N ARG A 336 -3.83 1.21 -23.09
CA ARG A 336 -5.20 1.47 -23.54
C ARG A 336 -5.57 0.65 -24.77
N PHE A 337 -4.64 0.48 -25.71
CA PHE A 337 -4.91 -0.27 -26.93
C PHE A 337 -5.16 -1.76 -26.65
N MET A 338 -4.40 -2.33 -25.72
CA MET A 338 -4.54 -3.72 -25.29
C MET A 338 -5.75 -3.95 -24.36
N ASP A 339 -6.50 -2.88 -24.02
CA ASP A 339 -7.65 -2.91 -23.10
C ASP A 339 -7.33 -3.62 -21.78
N LEU A 340 -6.13 -3.37 -21.24
CA LEU A 340 -5.70 -3.97 -19.98
C LEU A 340 -6.41 -3.27 -18.81
N PRO A 341 -6.80 -4.03 -17.77
CA PRO A 341 -7.49 -3.48 -16.63
C PRO A 341 -6.60 -2.46 -15.90
N THR A 342 -7.15 -1.30 -15.58
CA THR A 342 -6.49 -0.35 -14.68
C THR A 342 -6.31 -1.00 -13.32
N VAL A 343 -5.07 -1.00 -12.84
CA VAL A 343 -4.72 -1.69 -11.60
C VAL A 343 -5.06 -0.80 -10.41
N GLU A 344 -5.78 -1.37 -9.43
CA GLU A 344 -6.03 -0.70 -8.16
C GLU A 344 -4.70 -0.49 -7.39
N PRO A 345 -4.53 0.66 -6.72
CA PRO A 345 -3.34 0.89 -5.92
C PRO A 345 -3.27 -0.12 -4.78
N LEU A 346 -2.07 -0.63 -4.52
CA LEU A 346 -1.81 -1.57 -3.43
C LEU A 346 -2.06 -0.92 -2.06
N PHE A 347 -1.89 0.39 -1.98
CA PHE A 347 -2.21 1.20 -0.81
C PHE A 347 -2.59 2.62 -1.22
N THR A 348 -3.39 3.28 -0.39
CA THR A 348 -3.80 4.66 -0.61
C THR A 348 -2.94 5.64 0.20
N ALA A 349 -3.03 6.93 -0.12
CA ALA A 349 -2.46 7.96 0.75
C ALA A 349 -3.18 7.98 2.12
N PRO A 350 -2.60 8.58 3.18
CA PRO A 350 -3.36 8.90 4.39
C PRO A 350 -4.63 9.68 4.06
N LEU A 351 -5.67 9.48 4.88
CA LEU A 351 -6.95 10.16 4.66
C LEU A 351 -6.75 11.67 4.45
N PRO A 352 -7.44 12.26 3.46
CA PRO A 352 -7.37 13.69 3.20
C PRO A 352 -8.00 14.49 4.35
N THR A 353 -7.67 15.77 4.44
CA THR A 353 -8.22 16.69 5.46
C THR A 353 -9.67 17.07 5.21
N SER A 354 -10.11 17.04 3.95
CA SER A 354 -11.51 17.19 3.55
C SER A 354 -11.77 16.35 2.30
N ILE A 355 -13.01 15.90 2.13
CA ILE A 355 -13.42 15.16 0.95
C ILE A 355 -14.92 15.35 0.72
N THR A 356 -15.32 15.54 -0.53
CA THR A 356 -16.73 15.54 -0.91
C THR A 356 -17.21 14.11 -1.11
N ARG A 357 -18.53 13.89 -1.03
CA ARG A 357 -19.13 12.58 -1.31
C ARG A 357 -18.69 12.05 -2.68
N ASP A 358 -18.87 12.83 -3.74
CA ASP A 358 -18.63 12.36 -5.10
C ASP A 358 -17.14 12.02 -5.33
N ALA A 359 -16.21 12.83 -4.79
CA ALA A 359 -14.78 12.52 -4.84
C ALA A 359 -14.42 11.26 -4.04
N ALA A 360 -15.14 10.96 -2.95
CA ALA A 360 -14.93 9.73 -2.20
C ALA A 360 -15.35 8.49 -3.00
N PHE A 361 -16.48 8.56 -3.71
CA PHE A 361 -16.95 7.49 -4.60
C PHE A 361 -15.98 7.25 -5.77
N GLU A 362 -15.51 8.31 -6.42
CA GLU A 362 -14.53 8.22 -7.51
C GLU A 362 -13.23 7.55 -7.05
N ARG A 363 -12.75 7.90 -5.85
CA ARG A 363 -11.48 7.40 -5.30
C ARG A 363 -11.55 5.95 -4.80
N THR A 364 -12.72 5.45 -4.44
CA THR A 364 -12.91 4.06 -3.98
C THR A 364 -13.39 3.13 -5.09
N GLY A 365 -13.67 3.64 -6.29
CA GLY A 365 -14.21 2.83 -7.40
C GLY A 365 -15.61 2.25 -7.11
N ALA A 366 -16.34 2.81 -6.15
CA ALA A 366 -17.65 2.30 -5.77
C ALA A 366 -18.71 2.67 -6.84
N ASP A 367 -19.21 1.67 -7.58
CA ASP A 367 -20.22 1.81 -8.63
C ASP A 367 -21.61 2.29 -8.14
N ASP A 368 -22.40 2.83 -9.07
CA ASP A 368 -23.81 3.24 -8.88
C ASP A 368 -24.72 2.16 -8.30
N ARG A 369 -24.38 0.88 -8.44
CA ARG A 369 -25.16 -0.22 -7.85
C ARG A 369 -25.00 -0.27 -6.31
N THR A 370 -23.84 0.16 -5.81
CA THR A 370 -23.58 0.41 -4.38
C THR A 370 -24.28 1.71 -3.90
N ARG A 371 -24.71 2.60 -4.81
CA ARG A 371 -25.58 3.75 -4.47
C ARG A 371 -26.99 3.33 -4.07
N ALA A 372 -27.47 2.14 -4.45
CA ALA A 372 -28.86 1.71 -4.23
C ALA A 372 -29.01 0.48 -3.31
N ALA A 373 -28.01 -0.40 -3.24
CA ALA A 373 -28.01 -1.56 -2.36
C ALA A 373 -26.92 -1.38 -1.30
N GLY A 374 -27.32 -1.16 -0.05
CA GLY A 374 -26.42 -1.11 1.10
C GLY A 374 -25.76 -2.46 1.39
N ARG A 375 -24.92 -2.94 0.48
CA ARG A 375 -24.00 -4.04 0.75
C ARG A 375 -22.84 -3.47 1.55
N GLU A 376 -22.74 -3.91 2.79
CA GLU A 376 -21.60 -3.66 3.67
C GLU A 376 -20.33 -4.10 2.96
N GLY A 377 -19.43 -3.13 2.71
CA GLY A 377 -18.09 -3.42 2.23
C GLY A 377 -17.33 -4.13 3.34
N THR A 378 -17.31 -5.46 3.32
CA THR A 378 -16.44 -6.23 4.20
C THR A 378 -14.99 -6.05 3.74
N PRO A 379 -14.03 -5.76 4.64
CA PRO A 379 -12.63 -5.56 4.28
C PRO A 379 -12.00 -6.81 3.68
N ALA A 380 -10.99 -6.60 2.82
CA ALA A 380 -10.17 -7.68 2.25
C ALA A 380 -9.45 -8.44 3.38
N GLY A 381 -10.01 -9.58 3.79
CA GLY A 381 -9.42 -10.43 4.84
C GLY A 381 -10.42 -11.15 5.75
N ALA A 382 -11.71 -10.84 5.70
CA ALA A 382 -12.73 -11.66 6.36
C ALA A 382 -13.08 -12.86 5.49
N GLU A 383 -13.04 -14.06 6.07
CA GLU A 383 -13.41 -15.32 5.42
C GLU A 383 -14.72 -15.16 4.64
N ARG A 384 -14.69 -15.46 3.34
CA ARG A 384 -15.89 -15.62 2.52
C ARG A 384 -16.73 -16.74 3.15
N ARG A 385 -17.74 -16.38 3.95
CA ARG A 385 -18.76 -17.34 4.37
C ARG A 385 -19.50 -17.83 3.13
N ASP A 386 -19.60 -19.15 3.05
CA ASP A 386 -20.31 -19.92 2.02
C ASP A 386 -21.75 -19.37 1.85
N PRO A 387 -22.18 -18.97 0.64
CA PRO A 387 -23.49 -18.36 0.39
C PRO A 387 -24.67 -19.33 0.50
N SER A 388 -24.44 -20.58 0.95
CA SER A 388 -25.46 -21.62 1.00
C SER A 388 -26.31 -21.68 2.28
N ASN A 389 -26.11 -20.79 3.27
CA ASN A 389 -26.78 -20.96 4.58
C ASN A 389 -27.43 -19.71 5.22
N THR A 390 -27.93 -18.78 4.42
CA THR A 390 -28.87 -17.75 4.90
C THR A 390 -30.11 -17.74 4.02
N THR A 391 -31.12 -18.49 4.44
CA THR A 391 -32.51 -18.29 4.00
C THR A 391 -33.01 -16.96 4.55
N GLU A 392 -32.64 -15.84 3.91
CA GLU A 392 -33.34 -14.58 4.12
C GLU A 392 -34.70 -14.64 3.40
N PRO A 393 -35.80 -14.24 4.06
CA PRO A 393 -37.13 -14.31 3.47
C PRO A 393 -37.23 -13.33 2.28
N GLU A 394 -37.53 -13.89 1.10
CA GLU A 394 -37.76 -13.17 -0.14
C GLU A 394 -38.87 -12.09 0.04
N GLY A 395 -38.53 -10.81 -0.19
CA GLY A 395 -39.53 -9.75 -0.37
C GLY A 395 -39.33 -8.44 0.41
N ARG A 396 -38.39 -8.35 1.36
CA ARG A 396 -38.12 -7.08 2.09
C ARG A 396 -36.90 -6.37 1.50
N ARG A 397 -37.07 -5.10 1.07
CA ARG A 397 -35.90 -4.23 0.79
C ARG A 397 -35.22 -3.91 2.14
N PRO A 398 -33.96 -4.28 2.36
CA PRO A 398 -33.24 -3.90 3.58
C PRO A 398 -33.15 -2.37 3.67
N MET A 399 -33.21 -1.85 4.90
CA MET A 399 -33.08 -0.42 5.13
C MET A 399 -31.68 0.05 4.68
N PRO A 400 -31.57 1.09 3.84
CA PRO A 400 -30.29 1.51 3.30
C PRO A 400 -29.37 2.05 4.40
N SER A 401 -28.11 1.60 4.39
CA SER A 401 -27.01 2.15 5.17
C SER A 401 -26.34 3.28 4.38
N PRO A 402 -26.67 4.56 4.63
CA PRO A 402 -26.15 5.66 3.82
C PRO A 402 -24.62 5.81 4.00
N PRO A 403 -23.87 6.05 2.92
CA PRO A 403 -22.48 6.42 3.02
C PRO A 403 -22.35 7.80 3.66
N PHE A 404 -21.39 7.96 4.57
CA PHE A 404 -21.24 9.22 5.32
C PHE A 404 -19.78 9.69 5.46
N ALA A 405 -18.82 8.82 5.18
CA ALA A 405 -17.41 9.13 5.30
C ALA A 405 -16.54 8.28 4.37
N LEU A 406 -15.30 8.74 4.15
CA LEU A 406 -14.21 7.92 3.63
C LEU A 406 -13.50 7.26 4.82
N GLY A 407 -13.47 5.94 4.87
CA GLY A 407 -12.76 5.15 5.88
C GLY A 407 -11.38 4.71 5.43
N ASP A 408 -10.54 4.35 6.40
CA ASP A 408 -9.16 3.90 6.22
C ASP A 408 -8.92 2.69 7.14
N ASP A 409 -8.58 1.56 6.53
CA ASP A 409 -8.27 0.31 7.21
C ASP A 409 -6.79 0.17 7.59
N GLY A 410 -6.00 1.22 7.32
CA GLY A 410 -4.55 1.25 7.48
C GLY A 410 -3.78 0.99 6.19
N VAL A 411 -4.42 0.45 5.15
CA VAL A 411 -3.81 0.11 3.85
C VAL A 411 -4.50 0.84 2.70
N THR A 412 -5.83 0.73 2.62
CA THR A 412 -6.66 1.32 1.56
C THR A 412 -7.80 2.14 2.14
N TRP A 413 -8.40 2.95 1.27
CA TRP A 413 -9.63 3.63 1.57
C TRP A 413 -10.84 2.77 1.25
N PHE A 414 -11.90 2.92 2.04
CA PHE A 414 -13.20 2.32 1.76
C PHE A 414 -14.32 3.33 2.02
N LEU A 415 -15.50 3.10 1.46
CA LEU A 415 -16.66 3.95 1.71
C LEU A 415 -17.34 3.50 3.02
N ALA A 416 -17.30 4.34 4.05
CA ALA A 416 -17.94 4.03 5.33
C ALA A 416 -19.44 4.33 5.27
N THR A 417 -20.25 3.31 5.58
CA THR A 417 -21.71 3.37 5.61
C THR A 417 -22.23 3.36 7.04
N LEU A 418 -23.29 4.12 7.31
CA LEU A 418 -23.90 4.18 8.63
C LEU A 418 -25.02 3.13 8.75
N PRO A 419 -24.94 2.16 9.67
CA PRO A 419 -25.91 1.09 9.79
C PRO A 419 -27.16 1.60 10.53
N THR A 420 -28.11 2.12 9.77
CA THR A 420 -29.35 2.75 10.28
C THR A 420 -30.39 1.75 10.80
N HIS A 421 -30.18 0.48 10.52
CA HIS A 421 -31.02 -0.63 10.96
C HIS A 421 -30.49 -1.36 12.21
N HIS A 422 -29.25 -1.08 12.64
CA HIS A 422 -28.59 -1.74 13.78
C HIS A 422 -28.43 -0.81 14.98
N GLY A 423 -29.53 -0.62 15.73
CA GLY A 423 -29.52 0.10 17.01
C GLY A 423 -29.35 1.61 16.87
N ASN A 424 -29.08 2.28 17.99
CA ASN A 424 -28.82 3.72 18.01
C ASN A 424 -27.37 4.03 17.65
N VAL A 425 -27.14 5.25 17.13
CA VAL A 425 -25.82 5.74 16.74
C VAL A 425 -25.48 6.98 17.55
N ALA A 426 -24.34 6.95 18.25
CA ALA A 426 -23.83 8.12 18.96
C ALA A 426 -22.71 8.80 18.17
N ILE A 427 -22.81 10.12 17.99
CA ILE A 427 -21.80 10.98 17.38
C ILE A 427 -21.18 11.82 18.50
N ILE A 428 -19.99 11.45 18.95
CA ILE A 428 -19.39 11.96 20.20
C ILE A 428 -18.19 12.83 19.88
N GLY A 429 -18.03 13.96 20.58
CA GLY A 429 -16.76 14.69 20.63
C GLY A 429 -16.91 16.21 20.75
N PRO A 430 -15.80 16.97 20.79
CA PRO A 430 -15.82 18.37 21.16
C PRO A 430 -16.50 19.28 20.12
N HIS A 431 -16.70 20.55 20.50
CA HIS A 431 -17.27 21.57 19.62
C HIS A 431 -16.38 21.85 18.40
N GLY A 432 -17.00 22.27 17.29
CA GLY A 432 -16.27 22.65 16.06
C GLY A 432 -15.65 21.49 15.27
N ARG A 433 -15.93 20.23 15.64
CA ARG A 433 -15.37 19.05 14.96
C ARG A 433 -16.18 18.55 13.76
N GLY A 434 -17.39 19.07 13.56
CA GLY A 434 -18.26 18.68 12.44
C GLY A 434 -19.41 17.74 12.79
N LYS A 435 -19.78 17.58 14.07
CA LYS A 435 -20.91 16.73 14.51
C LYS A 435 -22.25 17.15 13.88
N SER A 436 -22.62 18.43 14.02
CA SER A 436 -23.85 18.99 13.42
C SER A 436 -23.84 18.91 11.90
N THR A 437 -22.67 19.16 11.28
CA THR A 437 -22.47 18.98 9.83
C THR A 437 -22.75 17.55 9.42
N LEU A 438 -22.20 16.55 10.14
CA LEU A 438 -22.45 15.14 9.88
C LEU A 438 -23.95 14.79 10.01
N LEU A 439 -24.64 15.26 11.05
CA LEU A 439 -26.08 15.04 11.20
C LEU A 439 -26.90 15.62 10.02
N HIS A 440 -26.60 16.85 9.61
CA HIS A 440 -27.28 17.46 8.46
C HIS A 440 -26.97 16.75 7.14
N ARG A 441 -25.73 16.27 6.95
CA ARG A 441 -25.37 15.48 5.78
C ARG A 441 -26.09 14.12 5.77
N LEU A 442 -26.20 13.46 6.93
CA LEU A 442 -26.98 12.24 7.07
C LEU A 442 -28.46 12.46 6.78
N ASP A 443 -29.06 13.58 7.23
CA ASP A 443 -30.44 13.93 6.87
C ASP A 443 -30.62 14.04 5.34
N ALA A 444 -29.73 14.78 4.68
CA ALA A 444 -29.74 14.92 3.23
C ALA A 444 -29.55 13.58 2.51
N GLU A 445 -28.64 12.73 2.98
CA GLU A 445 -28.37 11.43 2.37
C GLU A 445 -29.54 10.46 2.57
N LEU A 446 -30.11 10.37 3.78
CA LEU A 446 -31.29 9.56 4.07
C LEU A 446 -32.49 9.94 3.19
N ARG A 447 -32.69 11.24 2.95
CA ARG A 447 -33.74 11.73 2.04
C ARG A 447 -33.54 11.26 0.59
N ARG A 448 -32.28 11.14 0.13
CA ARG A 448 -31.97 10.56 -1.20
C ARG A 448 -32.36 9.09 -1.30
N TYR A 449 -32.33 8.38 -0.17
CA TYR A 449 -32.82 7.00 -0.05
C TYR A 449 -34.34 6.90 0.20
N GLY A 450 -35.07 8.02 0.16
CA GLY A 450 -36.52 8.06 0.41
C GLY A 450 -36.91 7.95 1.89
N ILE A 451 -35.94 8.00 2.81
CA ILE A 451 -36.18 8.02 4.25
C ILE A 451 -36.25 9.47 4.71
N ILE A 452 -37.31 9.82 5.44
CA ILE A 452 -37.47 11.16 6.01
C ILE A 452 -37.20 11.05 7.51
N PRO A 453 -36.05 11.52 8.01
CA PRO A 453 -35.75 11.51 9.43
C PRO A 453 -36.57 12.58 10.18
N ASP A 454 -36.92 12.27 11.42
CA ASP A 454 -37.57 13.20 12.33
C ASP A 454 -36.52 13.99 13.12
N TRP A 455 -36.74 15.30 13.30
CA TRP A 455 -35.93 16.19 14.14
C TRP A 455 -36.72 16.68 15.37
N PRO A 456 -37.04 15.80 16.34
CA PRO A 456 -38.00 16.08 17.39
C PRO A 456 -37.58 17.19 18.37
N MET A 457 -36.29 17.57 18.35
CA MET A 457 -35.69 18.50 19.31
C MET A 457 -35.24 19.84 18.70
N ARG A 458 -35.46 20.04 17.40
CA ARG A 458 -35.14 21.32 16.75
C ARG A 458 -36.26 22.32 17.03
N GLU A 459 -35.94 23.48 17.60
CA GLU A 459 -36.86 24.62 17.56
C GLU A 459 -37.09 24.99 16.08
N SER A 460 -38.30 25.42 15.73
CA SER A 460 -38.76 25.72 14.36
C SER A 460 -37.66 26.36 13.48
N PRO A 461 -37.63 26.07 12.15
CA PRO A 461 -36.52 26.48 11.29
C PRO A 461 -36.27 28.00 11.32
N PRO A 462 -35.02 28.46 11.08
CA PRO A 462 -34.76 29.88 10.90
C PRO A 462 -35.61 30.36 9.71
N VAL A 463 -36.39 31.41 9.93
CA VAL A 463 -37.18 32.08 8.90
C VAL A 463 -36.21 32.61 7.85
N ASP A 464 -36.26 32.05 6.66
CA ASP A 464 -35.58 32.58 5.49
C ASP A 464 -36.26 33.91 5.14
N SER A 465 -35.57 35.02 5.38
CA SER A 465 -36.08 36.36 5.19
C SER A 465 -35.93 36.80 3.74
N ASP A 466 -36.60 36.14 2.80
CA ASP A 466 -36.76 36.68 1.43
C ASP A 466 -37.90 36.08 0.58
N GLN A 467 -39.04 35.71 1.17
CA GLN A 467 -40.28 35.48 0.41
C GLN A 467 -41.48 36.22 1.01
N PRO A 468 -42.33 36.90 0.20
CA PRO A 468 -43.47 37.64 0.71
C PRO A 468 -44.54 36.69 1.24
N ARG A 469 -45.05 37.00 2.43
CA ARG A 469 -46.16 36.31 3.10
C ARG A 469 -47.45 36.44 2.29
N HIS A 470 -48.14 35.32 2.09
CA HIS A 470 -49.59 35.32 1.98
C HIS A 470 -50.18 34.83 3.31
N ASP A 471 -51.15 35.60 3.80
CA ASP A 471 -51.73 35.54 5.14
C ASP A 471 -52.38 34.20 5.51
N ALA A 472 -52.05 33.69 6.70
CA ALA A 472 -52.93 32.85 7.51
C ALA A 472 -52.52 32.93 9.00
N PRO A 473 -53.48 32.91 9.95
CA PRO A 473 -53.28 33.40 11.31
C PRO A 473 -52.56 32.40 12.22
N ALA A 474 -51.89 32.96 13.23
CA ALA A 474 -51.17 32.27 14.29
C ALA A 474 -52.09 31.36 15.12
N VAL A 475 -51.66 30.11 15.35
CA VAL A 475 -52.23 29.22 16.36
C VAL A 475 -51.12 28.77 17.30
N PHE A 476 -51.12 29.34 18.50
CA PHE A 476 -50.48 28.74 19.68
C PHE A 476 -51.14 27.39 19.96
N GLY A 477 -50.36 26.33 20.17
CA GLY A 477 -50.93 25.01 20.45
C GLY A 477 -49.92 24.02 21.03
N ASN A 478 -50.13 23.72 22.30
CA ASN A 478 -49.48 22.73 23.15
C ASN A 478 -49.15 21.38 22.50
N LEU A 479 -48.12 20.73 23.06
CA LEU A 479 -47.80 19.30 22.91
C LEU A 479 -49.08 18.43 22.92
N PRO A 480 -49.27 17.49 21.98
CA PRO A 480 -50.46 16.66 21.99
C PRO A 480 -50.33 15.56 23.05
N HIS A 481 -51.29 15.55 23.97
CA HIS A 481 -51.71 14.35 24.67
C HIS A 481 -52.34 13.36 23.65
N HIS A 482 -52.11 12.08 23.92
CA HIS A 482 -52.74 10.95 23.25
C HIS A 482 -54.28 11.04 23.32
N ASP A 483 -54.92 10.55 22.27
CA ASP A 483 -56.37 10.46 21.99
C ASP A 483 -57.05 11.77 21.55
N ASP A 484 -57.12 11.97 20.22
CA ASP A 484 -58.39 12.19 19.51
C ASP A 484 -58.19 12.61 18.04
N ARG A 485 -59.02 12.03 17.16
CA ARG A 485 -59.45 12.49 15.81
C ARG A 485 -58.72 11.98 14.56
N GLU A 486 -59.30 10.88 14.07
CA GLU A 486 -59.69 10.67 12.67
C GLU A 486 -60.33 11.94 12.03
N ASN A 487 -60.08 12.09 10.73
CA ASN A 487 -60.66 13.05 9.76
C ASN A 487 -59.99 14.44 9.59
N HIS A 488 -58.85 14.45 8.91
CA HIS A 488 -58.46 15.50 7.95
C HIS A 488 -57.84 14.86 6.68
N PRO A 489 -58.09 15.40 5.46
CA PRO A 489 -57.73 14.74 4.21
C PRO A 489 -56.29 15.08 3.80
N ASP A 490 -55.35 14.55 4.58
CA ASP A 490 -53.97 14.26 4.18
C ASP A 490 -53.56 13.04 5.01
N THR A 491 -54.11 11.89 4.62
CA THR A 491 -54.11 10.67 5.41
C THR A 491 -52.70 10.07 5.50
N PRO A 492 -52.15 9.81 6.71
CA PRO A 492 -50.99 8.95 6.90
C PRO A 492 -51.46 7.48 6.77
N GLY A 493 -51.73 7.07 5.52
CA GLY A 493 -52.43 5.82 5.23
C GLY A 493 -51.75 4.92 4.21
N ASN A 494 -50.48 5.15 3.86
CA ASN A 494 -49.78 4.26 2.93
C ASN A 494 -48.27 4.17 3.20
N ARG A 495 -47.87 3.96 4.45
CA ARG A 495 -46.52 3.45 4.77
C ARG A 495 -46.66 2.07 5.37
N ALA A 496 -45.97 1.10 4.78
CA ALA A 496 -45.98 -0.29 5.22
C ALA A 496 -45.64 -0.36 6.73
N PRO A 497 -46.31 -1.22 7.52
CA PRO A 497 -46.30 -1.24 8.98
C PRO A 497 -44.97 -1.63 9.66
N ASP A 498 -43.85 -1.63 8.93
CA ASP A 498 -42.54 -2.13 9.37
C ASP A 498 -41.37 -1.14 9.14
N THR A 499 -41.63 0.09 8.71
CA THR A 499 -40.58 1.08 8.52
C THR A 499 -40.15 1.68 9.85
N ARG A 500 -39.05 1.16 10.41
CA ARG A 500 -38.32 1.74 11.55
C ARG A 500 -38.13 3.26 11.35
N ARG A 501 -38.45 4.08 12.36
CA ARG A 501 -38.28 5.55 12.30
C ARG A 501 -36.84 5.93 12.60
N ILE A 502 -36.34 6.98 11.97
CA ILE A 502 -35.02 7.54 12.27
C ILE A 502 -35.20 8.91 12.93
N TRP A 503 -34.63 9.08 14.13
CA TRP A 503 -34.60 10.35 14.85
C TRP A 503 -33.20 10.94 14.78
N LEU A 504 -33.09 12.21 14.38
CA LEU A 504 -31.86 12.98 14.43
C LEU A 504 -31.94 13.99 15.58
N VAL A 505 -30.95 13.94 16.48
CA VAL A 505 -30.89 14.81 17.66
C VAL A 505 -29.52 15.47 17.73
N ASP A 506 -29.47 16.78 17.56
CA ASP A 506 -28.24 17.55 17.78
C ASP A 506 -28.15 18.01 19.23
N ASP A 507 -26.93 18.23 19.74
CA ASP A 507 -26.64 18.70 21.10
C ASP A 507 -27.39 17.96 22.24
N ALA A 508 -27.29 16.63 22.25
CA ALA A 508 -28.04 15.76 23.16
C ALA A 508 -27.53 15.73 24.62
N ASP A 509 -26.47 16.45 24.99
CA ASP A 509 -25.82 16.34 26.31
C ASP A 509 -26.77 16.57 27.49
N GLU A 510 -27.60 17.62 27.45
CA GLU A 510 -28.59 17.93 28.49
C GLU A 510 -29.79 16.98 28.48
N LEU A 511 -30.12 16.43 27.30
CA LEU A 511 -31.24 15.51 27.13
C LEU A 511 -30.90 14.08 27.58
N LEU A 512 -29.61 13.74 27.55
CA LEU A 512 -29.09 12.45 28.01
C LEU A 512 -28.81 12.42 29.52
N ASP A 513 -28.73 13.57 30.19
CA ASP A 513 -28.52 13.64 31.63
C ASP A 513 -29.66 12.90 32.37
N PRO A 514 -29.34 11.85 33.16
CA PRO A 514 -30.34 11.10 33.93
C PRO A 514 -31.15 11.96 34.91
N LEU A 515 -30.61 13.12 35.32
CA LEU A 515 -31.25 14.05 36.25
C LEU A 515 -32.03 15.16 35.54
N SER A 516 -32.06 15.16 34.21
CA SER A 516 -32.78 16.17 33.43
C SER A 516 -34.28 16.08 33.67
N ALA A 517 -34.87 17.18 34.13
CA ALA A 517 -36.31 17.31 34.33
C ALA A 517 -37.07 17.75 33.06
N GLN A 518 -36.36 17.91 31.93
CA GLN A 518 -36.97 18.36 30.69
C GLN A 518 -37.87 17.26 30.11
N PRO A 519 -39.13 17.56 29.70
CA PRO A 519 -40.00 16.57 29.06
C PRO A 519 -39.36 15.92 27.82
N ARG A 520 -38.56 16.69 27.09
CA ARG A 520 -37.79 16.24 25.93
C ARG A 520 -36.73 15.18 26.27
N ALA A 521 -36.10 15.27 27.45
CA ALA A 521 -35.13 14.28 27.90
C ALA A 521 -35.80 12.91 28.13
N HIS A 522 -37.00 12.92 28.73
CA HIS A 522 -37.79 11.70 28.92
C HIS A 522 -38.17 11.05 27.57
N ALA A 523 -38.62 11.85 26.61
CA ALA A 523 -38.95 11.37 25.26
C ALA A 523 -37.74 10.75 24.53
N LEU A 524 -36.55 11.36 24.67
CA LEU A 524 -35.31 10.80 24.11
C LEU A 524 -34.94 9.47 24.76
N GLN A 525 -34.99 9.38 26.09
CA GLN A 525 -34.69 8.16 26.83
C GLN A 525 -35.64 7.00 26.49
N GLU A 526 -36.92 7.31 26.29
CA GLU A 526 -37.88 6.32 25.78
C GLU A 526 -37.55 5.87 24.36
N ALA A 527 -37.25 6.82 23.46
CA ALA A 527 -36.94 6.51 22.06
C ALA A 527 -35.72 5.61 21.93
N LEU A 528 -34.68 5.83 22.73
CA LEU A 528 -33.46 5.00 22.78
C LEU A 528 -33.75 3.53 23.14
N ARG A 529 -34.85 3.25 23.85
CA ARG A 529 -35.27 1.88 24.24
C ARG A 529 -36.26 1.25 23.27
N LYS A 530 -36.84 2.02 22.34
CA LYS A 530 -37.89 1.53 21.42
C LYS A 530 -37.23 0.90 20.18
N PRO A 531 -37.38 -0.42 19.93
CA PRO A 531 -36.72 -1.09 18.80
C PRO A 531 -37.18 -0.58 17.43
N GLY A 532 -38.38 0.01 17.34
CA GLY A 532 -38.92 0.64 16.13
C GLY A 532 -38.35 2.03 15.83
N ILE A 533 -37.46 2.57 16.67
CA ILE A 533 -36.82 3.87 16.48
C ILE A 533 -35.30 3.67 16.48
N THR A 534 -34.62 4.18 15.45
CA THR A 534 -33.18 4.38 15.45
C THR A 534 -32.91 5.83 15.80
N VAL A 535 -32.27 6.08 16.94
CA VAL A 535 -31.83 7.43 17.31
C VAL A 535 -30.38 7.63 16.87
N ILE A 536 -30.13 8.66 16.06
CA ILE A 536 -28.80 9.15 15.72
C ILE A 536 -28.64 10.49 16.41
N PHE A 537 -27.70 10.60 17.35
CA PHE A 537 -27.57 11.81 18.15
C PHE A 537 -26.13 12.28 18.27
N ALA A 538 -25.95 13.59 18.35
CA ALA A 538 -24.67 14.22 18.65
C ALA A 538 -24.55 14.60 20.13
N ALA A 539 -23.42 14.28 20.76
CA ALA A 539 -23.11 14.65 22.13
C ALA A 539 -21.65 15.11 22.24
N ARG A 540 -21.34 15.92 23.25
CA ARG A 540 -19.97 16.39 23.48
C ARG A 540 -19.08 15.35 24.13
N THR A 541 -19.67 14.49 24.97
CA THR A 541 -18.95 13.47 25.74
C THR A 541 -19.77 12.18 25.79
N SER A 542 -19.11 11.05 26.04
CA SER A 542 -19.78 9.77 26.30
C SER A 542 -20.35 9.63 27.71
N ARG A 543 -20.20 10.63 28.59
CA ARG A 543 -20.48 10.56 30.03
C ARG A 543 -21.87 9.99 30.37
N HIS A 544 -22.89 10.39 29.62
CA HIS A 544 -24.28 9.96 29.81
C HIS A 544 -24.75 8.98 28.73
N VAL A 545 -23.84 8.51 27.88
CA VAL A 545 -24.13 7.53 26.84
C VAL A 545 -23.91 6.12 27.40
N ARG A 546 -24.95 5.29 27.39
CA ARG A 546 -24.84 3.89 27.85
C ARG A 546 -24.21 3.02 26.78
N ILE A 547 -22.92 2.72 26.95
CA ILE A 547 -22.11 1.91 26.03
C ILE A 547 -21.79 0.56 26.69
N PRO A 548 -21.96 -0.59 26.00
CA PRO A 548 -22.53 -0.74 24.66
C PRO A 548 -24.07 -0.84 24.64
N ASP A 549 -24.70 -0.92 25.82
CA ASP A 549 -26.11 -1.33 26.00
C ASP A 549 -27.12 -0.58 25.12
N HIS A 550 -26.92 0.72 24.89
CA HIS A 550 -27.83 1.54 24.08
C HIS A 550 -27.23 1.96 22.75
N CYS A 551 -25.89 1.95 22.60
CA CYS A 551 -25.16 2.45 21.43
C CYS A 551 -23.87 1.65 21.21
N SER A 552 -23.96 0.60 20.39
CA SER A 552 -22.77 -0.14 19.93
C SER A 552 -22.04 0.63 18.82
N THR A 553 -22.79 1.24 17.90
CA THR A 553 -22.28 2.03 16.78
C THR A 553 -21.97 3.47 17.21
N ARG A 554 -20.74 3.93 16.96
CA ARG A 554 -20.27 5.27 17.37
C ARG A 554 -19.40 5.92 16.31
N VAL A 555 -19.55 7.24 16.16
CA VAL A 555 -18.60 8.10 15.45
C VAL A 555 -17.98 9.03 16.49
N VAL A 556 -16.70 8.82 16.80
CA VAL A 556 -15.99 9.54 17.87
C VAL A 556 -14.99 10.52 17.25
N PHE A 557 -15.25 11.81 17.40
CA PHE A 557 -14.32 12.88 17.04
C PHE A 557 -13.30 13.04 18.16
N THR A 558 -12.05 12.70 17.87
CA THR A 558 -10.94 12.75 18.84
C THR A 558 -10.79 14.13 19.48
N THR A 559 -10.54 14.15 20.78
CA THR A 559 -10.30 15.33 21.60
C THR A 559 -8.84 15.73 21.63
N GLY A 560 -7.93 14.79 21.36
CA GLY A 560 -6.48 14.98 21.52
C GLY A 560 -6.00 14.65 22.95
N ASP A 561 -6.92 14.46 23.90
CA ASP A 561 -6.60 13.91 25.21
C ASP A 561 -6.75 12.38 25.17
N ARG A 562 -5.62 11.68 25.36
CA ARG A 562 -5.57 10.22 25.23
C ARG A 562 -6.48 9.51 26.23
N ALA A 563 -6.61 10.03 27.45
CA ALA A 563 -7.46 9.41 28.46
C ALA A 563 -8.95 9.49 28.09
N THR A 564 -9.40 10.67 27.65
CA THR A 564 -10.77 10.90 27.16
C THR A 564 -11.06 10.05 25.93
N ASP A 565 -10.18 10.05 24.94
CA ASP A 565 -10.38 9.32 23.68
C ASP A 565 -10.44 7.78 23.89
N LEU A 566 -9.62 7.25 24.81
CA LEU A 566 -9.69 5.85 25.23
C LEU A 566 -11.01 5.55 25.97
N SER A 567 -11.47 6.47 26.83
CA SER A 567 -12.73 6.31 27.55
C SER A 567 -13.95 6.33 26.63
N ASP A 568 -13.90 7.07 25.52
CA ASP A 568 -14.93 7.07 24.48
C ASP A 568 -14.91 5.78 23.62
N GLY A 569 -13.91 4.92 23.81
CA GLY A 569 -13.80 3.59 23.20
C GLY A 569 -12.88 3.51 21.99
N ILE A 570 -12.07 4.53 21.71
CA ILE A 570 -11.10 4.47 20.62
C ILE A 570 -9.93 3.55 21.04
N PRO A 571 -9.54 2.54 20.24
CA PRO A 571 -8.40 1.70 20.57
C PRO A 571 -7.07 2.46 20.63
N SER A 572 -6.20 2.06 21.55
CA SER A 572 -4.89 2.70 21.77
C SER A 572 -3.96 2.64 20.55
N SER A 573 -4.10 1.59 19.73
CA SER A 573 -3.39 1.40 18.46
C SER A 573 -3.83 2.43 17.42
N LEU A 574 -5.13 2.66 17.28
CA LEU A 574 -5.69 3.58 16.30
C LEU A 574 -5.40 5.04 16.66
N LEU A 575 -5.36 5.40 17.95
CA LEU A 575 -4.96 6.74 18.39
C LEU A 575 -3.55 7.13 17.94
N GLY A 576 -2.63 6.17 17.87
CA GLY A 576 -1.29 6.42 17.34
C GLY A 576 -1.28 6.78 15.84
N THR A 577 -2.24 6.26 15.07
CA THR A 577 -2.31 6.44 13.61
C THR A 577 -2.95 7.75 13.17
N LEU A 578 -3.80 8.35 14.00
CA LEU A 578 -4.50 9.61 13.69
C LEU A 578 -3.58 10.84 13.72
N GLY A 579 -2.34 10.67 14.19
CA GLY A 579 -1.31 11.71 14.24
C GLY A 579 -1.65 12.85 15.21
N THR A 580 -0.75 13.85 15.27
CA THR A 580 -0.93 15.03 16.13
C THR A 580 -1.98 16.00 15.60
N GLU A 581 -2.31 15.97 14.31
CA GLU A 581 -3.27 16.90 13.68
C GLU A 581 -4.67 16.29 13.50
N GLY A 582 -4.85 15.00 13.81
CA GLY A 582 -6.15 14.32 13.69
C GLY A 582 -7.25 15.02 14.49
N HIS A 583 -6.94 15.39 15.73
CA HIS A 583 -7.84 16.13 16.62
C HIS A 583 -8.05 17.61 16.24
N ARG A 584 -7.33 18.12 15.24
CA ARG A 584 -7.47 19.50 14.72
C ARG A 584 -8.23 19.56 13.40
N THR A 585 -8.23 18.46 12.64
CA THR A 585 -8.90 18.37 11.34
C THR A 585 -10.42 18.20 11.51
N PRO A 586 -11.28 19.13 11.08
CA PRO A 586 -12.74 18.94 11.13
C PRO A 586 -13.18 17.76 10.26
N GLY A 587 -14.19 17.01 10.69
CA GLY A 587 -14.65 15.81 9.98
C GLY A 587 -13.81 14.55 10.24
N ARG A 588 -12.59 14.68 10.80
CA ARG A 588 -11.75 13.54 11.21
C ARG A 588 -12.34 12.90 12.47
N ALA A 589 -12.67 11.62 12.38
CA ALA A 589 -13.23 10.84 13.47
C ALA A 589 -12.78 9.38 13.42
N VAL A 590 -13.17 8.61 14.42
CA VAL A 590 -13.09 7.15 14.46
C VAL A 590 -14.50 6.58 14.38
N PHE A 591 -14.71 5.66 13.46
CA PHE A 591 -15.94 4.88 13.38
C PHE A 591 -15.77 3.56 14.10
N LEU A 592 -16.66 3.28 15.05
CA LEU A 592 -16.71 2.06 15.85
C LEU A 592 -18.02 1.33 15.52
N HIS A 593 -17.93 0.11 15.00
CA HIS A 593 -19.09 -0.71 14.65
C HIS A 593 -18.74 -2.19 14.71
N GLU A 594 -19.57 -3.01 15.36
CA GLU A 594 -19.40 -4.48 15.46
C GLU A 594 -18.01 -4.95 15.91
N GLY A 595 -17.37 -4.20 16.81
CA GLY A 595 -16.02 -4.51 17.30
C GLY A 595 -14.90 -4.10 16.35
N ALA A 596 -15.22 -3.62 15.14
CA ALA A 596 -14.30 -2.98 14.24
C ALA A 596 -14.15 -1.49 14.56
N SER A 597 -12.95 -0.95 14.29
CA SER A 597 -12.61 0.45 14.52
C SER A 597 -11.78 0.98 13.37
N HIS A 598 -12.22 2.06 12.73
CA HIS A 598 -11.53 2.63 11.58
C HIS A 598 -11.40 4.14 11.71
N ALA A 599 -10.28 4.69 11.24
CA ALA A 599 -10.16 6.12 11.03
C ALA A 599 -11.07 6.52 9.86
N ILE A 600 -11.76 7.64 9.98
CA ILE A 600 -12.65 8.15 8.93
C ILE A 600 -12.45 9.65 8.69
N GLN A 601 -12.76 10.10 7.48
CA GLN A 601 -12.98 11.51 7.13
C GLN A 601 -14.43 11.66 6.68
N CYS A 602 -15.25 12.32 7.51
CA CYS A 602 -16.64 12.64 7.15
C CYS A 602 -16.69 13.56 5.94
N PHE A 603 -17.74 13.43 5.12
CA PHE A 603 -17.92 14.27 3.95
C PHE A 603 -18.11 15.74 4.34
N SER A 604 -17.42 16.63 3.62
CA SER A 604 -17.56 18.10 3.76
C SER A 604 -18.89 18.60 3.23
#